data_AF-A0A2D5KGF0-F1
#
_entry.id   AF-A0A2D5KGF0-F1
#
_cell.length_a   1.000
_cell.length_b   1.000
_cell.length_c   1.000
_cell.angle_alpha   90.00
_cell.angle_beta   90.00
_cell.angle_gamma   90.00
#
_symmetry.space_group_name_H-M   'P 1'
#
loop_
_entity.id
_entity.type
_entity.pdbx_description
1 polymer ?
#
loop_
_entity_poly.entity_id
_entity_poly.type
_entity_poly.pdbx_seq_one_letter_code
_entity_poly.pdbx_strand_id
1 'polypeptide(L)'
;MNGIGKDIQDLIGQPESEQLEYKAVLPPSRSIAKIISSFANTNGGFIVLGVAELNGKIEVVGLSEDFNATGIVDKAINIMSPKPEVVHKYIAHNGKRLYVIKVDKANEQITVDGKLHIRKGDRSIIQESSQIEHRAKRFPRLEQFSEKLTQIQAAATEAKSKYIDHYKSVLNIIDDLSRILYPSSPSQPTENLEGKILTRILFSSCADNFESYLSDLLYEIYLANPSSLKSNQQITIKEVLSCEDMQEFVIYWAKKKLGKLQRGSVKGFISDNKQISDLNIINEEQQNEIEKLLQIRHLYAHKNGRVDEKFLQYYPGEFAVNEEHKLTIEELLTKLEYLVDVVDQIDQAAISKYSLATMD
;
A
#
# COMPACT_ATOMS: atom_id res chain seq x y z
N MET A 1 25.78 9.07 31.50
CA MET A 1 24.83 7.95 31.27
C MET A 1 23.75 8.02 32.34
N ASN A 2 22.75 8.88 32.17
CA ASN A 2 21.67 9.06 33.15
C ASN A 2 20.50 8.12 32.81
N GLY A 3 20.36 7.05 33.60
CA GLY A 3 19.21 6.96 34.48
C GLY A 3 17.83 6.56 33.94
N ILE A 4 17.65 5.92 32.78
CA ILE A 4 16.30 5.42 32.35
C ILE A 4 15.54 4.67 33.45
N GLY A 5 16.26 3.96 34.33
CA GLY A 5 15.63 3.23 35.44
C GLY A 5 15.13 4.10 36.58
N LYS A 6 15.69 5.30 36.78
CA LYS A 6 15.26 6.25 37.82
C LYS A 6 14.08 7.09 37.31
N ASP A 7 14.17 7.54 36.07
CA ASP A 7 13.14 8.39 35.45
C ASP A 7 11.79 7.66 35.27
N ILE A 8 11.82 6.34 35.01
CA ILE A 8 10.61 5.54 34.79
C ILE A 8 9.96 5.03 36.09
N GLN A 9 10.71 4.93 37.19
CA GLN A 9 10.17 4.40 38.45
C GLN A 9 9.06 5.31 39.03
N ASP A 10 9.19 6.63 38.84
CA ASP A 10 8.20 7.61 39.30
C ASP A 10 6.98 7.72 38.36
N LEU A 11 7.09 7.18 37.13
CA LEU A 11 6.03 7.18 36.13
C LEU A 11 5.15 5.92 36.18
N ILE A 12 5.72 4.77 36.57
CA ILE A 12 4.94 3.52 36.68
C ILE A 12 3.85 3.69 37.74
N GLY A 13 2.59 3.50 37.33
CA GLY A 13 1.40 3.73 38.16
C GLY A 13 0.64 5.01 37.85
N GLN A 14 1.19 5.91 37.02
CA GLN A 14 0.44 7.02 36.43
C GLN A 14 -0.39 6.54 35.23
N PRO A 15 -1.59 7.13 34.95
CA PRO A 15 -2.39 6.83 33.77
C PRO A 15 -1.62 6.98 32.46
N GLU A 16 -2.05 6.25 31.42
CA GLU A 16 -1.54 6.47 30.06
C GLU A 16 -1.73 7.93 29.63
N SER A 17 -0.78 8.43 28.85
CA SER A 17 -0.74 9.83 28.46
C SER A 17 -0.01 10.01 27.13
N GLU A 18 0.12 11.25 26.68
CA GLU A 18 0.88 11.57 25.46
C GLU A 18 2.36 11.13 25.53
N GLN A 19 2.89 10.88 26.74
CA GLN A 19 4.29 10.49 26.98
C GLN A 19 4.44 9.14 27.68
N LEU A 20 3.35 8.39 27.95
CA LEU A 20 3.39 7.11 28.63
C LEU A 20 2.39 6.11 28.06
N GLU A 21 2.87 4.93 27.69
CA GLU A 21 2.06 3.82 27.18
C GLU A 21 2.42 2.52 27.91
N TYR A 22 1.41 1.76 28.32
CA TYR A 22 1.54 0.43 28.88
C TYR A 22 1.11 -0.64 27.88
N LYS A 23 1.81 -1.78 27.93
CA LYS A 23 1.35 -3.02 27.32
C LYS A 23 1.66 -4.20 28.22
N ALA A 24 0.72 -5.13 28.36
CA ALA A 24 0.95 -6.35 29.12
C ALA A 24 2.01 -7.23 28.44
N VAL A 25 2.01 -7.26 27.10
CA VAL A 25 2.91 -8.03 26.24
C VAL A 25 3.42 -7.19 25.07
N LEU A 26 4.56 -7.56 24.49
CA LEU A 26 5.11 -6.84 23.32
C LEU A 26 4.23 -7.07 22.08
N PRO A 27 3.72 -6.01 21.45
CA PRO A 27 3.05 -6.13 20.16
C PRO A 27 4.01 -6.55 19.04
N PRO A 28 3.50 -6.96 17.86
CA PRO A 28 4.32 -7.19 16.68
C PRO A 28 5.18 -5.97 16.31
N SER A 29 6.32 -6.19 15.62
CA SER A 29 7.31 -5.15 15.29
C SER A 29 6.70 -3.93 14.59
N ARG A 30 5.76 -4.15 13.66
CA ARG A 30 5.08 -3.05 12.96
C ARG A 30 4.18 -2.23 13.88
N SER A 31 3.49 -2.88 14.83
CA SER A 31 2.62 -2.18 15.79
C SER A 31 3.44 -1.34 16.77
N ILE A 32 4.53 -1.90 17.31
CA ILE A 32 5.41 -1.14 18.20
C ILE A 32 6.16 -0.02 17.45
N ALA A 33 6.51 -0.21 16.17
CA ALA A 33 7.09 0.85 15.33
C ALA A 33 6.16 2.07 15.22
N LYS A 34 4.85 1.87 15.05
CA LYS A 34 3.86 2.95 15.00
C LYS A 34 3.81 3.76 16.30
N ILE A 35 3.92 3.07 17.44
CA ILE A 35 3.92 3.71 18.76
C ILE A 35 5.23 4.49 18.97
N ILE A 36 6.37 3.91 18.62
CA ILE A 36 7.67 4.59 18.74
C ILE A 36 7.71 5.83 17.83
N SER A 37 7.30 5.70 16.57
CA SER A 37 7.21 6.81 15.63
C SER A 37 6.28 7.91 16.15
N SER A 38 5.12 7.56 16.73
CA SER A 38 4.19 8.56 17.27
C SER A 38 4.78 9.34 18.43
N PHE A 39 5.50 8.69 19.36
CA PHE A 39 6.21 9.39 20.43
C PHE A 39 7.31 10.30 19.89
N ALA A 40 8.15 9.79 18.98
CA ALA A 40 9.26 10.56 18.40
C ALA A 40 8.77 11.83 17.68
N ASN A 41 7.63 11.75 16.99
CA ASN A 41 7.05 12.89 16.26
C ASN A 41 6.30 13.89 17.13
N THR A 42 6.08 13.60 18.41
CA THR A 42 5.32 14.48 19.31
C THR A 42 6.24 15.07 20.37
N ASN A 43 6.33 14.45 21.55
CA ASN A 43 7.07 14.99 22.70
C ASN A 43 8.03 13.95 23.33
N GLY A 44 8.32 12.87 22.61
CA GLY A 44 8.99 11.69 23.19
C GLY A 44 8.12 11.02 24.24
N GLY A 45 8.65 9.97 24.88
CA GLY A 45 7.94 9.28 25.94
C GLY A 45 8.50 7.92 26.29
N PHE A 46 7.70 7.15 27.01
CA PHE A 46 8.03 5.83 27.51
C PHE A 46 6.96 4.80 27.15
N ILE A 47 7.40 3.65 26.66
CA ILE A 47 6.57 2.46 26.52
C ILE A 47 7.06 1.44 27.55
N VAL A 48 6.16 0.96 28.40
CA VAL A 48 6.48 0.00 29.46
C VAL A 48 5.72 -1.29 29.24
N LEU A 49 6.47 -2.37 29.00
CA LEU A 49 5.94 -3.71 28.81
C LEU A 49 5.94 -4.50 30.12
N GLY A 50 4.90 -5.32 30.31
CA GLY A 50 4.66 -6.08 31.54
C GLY A 50 3.74 -5.36 32.52
N VAL A 51 2.98 -4.38 32.04
CA VAL A 51 1.97 -3.63 32.83
C VAL A 51 0.64 -3.70 32.10
N ALA A 52 -0.41 -4.08 32.80
CA ALA A 52 -1.77 -4.15 32.27
C ALA A 52 -2.62 -3.02 32.87
N GLU A 53 -3.52 -2.45 32.08
CA GLU A 53 -4.56 -1.57 32.59
C GLU A 53 -5.89 -2.31 32.55
N LEU A 54 -6.45 -2.59 33.73
CA LEU A 54 -7.70 -3.32 33.90
C LEU A 54 -8.67 -2.45 34.70
N ASN A 55 -9.79 -2.07 34.09
CA ASN A 55 -10.82 -1.22 34.74
C ASN A 55 -10.26 0.10 35.32
N GLY A 56 -9.33 0.74 34.61
CA GLY A 56 -8.67 1.98 35.04
C GLY A 56 -7.67 1.80 36.20
N LYS A 57 -7.34 0.55 36.56
CA LYS A 57 -6.26 0.23 37.51
C LYS A 57 -5.05 -0.29 36.75
N ILE A 58 -3.89 0.26 37.10
CA ILE A 58 -2.60 -0.13 36.55
C ILE A 58 -2.04 -1.28 37.40
N GLU A 59 -1.82 -2.42 36.78
CA GLU A 59 -1.31 -3.63 37.41
C GLU A 59 0.02 -4.06 36.79
N VAL A 60 1.05 -4.22 37.63
CA VAL A 60 2.37 -4.67 37.21
C VAL A 60 2.41 -6.20 37.16
N VAL A 61 2.19 -6.76 35.97
CA VAL A 61 2.14 -8.21 35.74
C VAL A 61 3.56 -8.83 35.70
N GLY A 62 4.49 -8.11 35.06
CA GLY A 62 5.83 -8.57 34.75
C GLY A 62 5.92 -9.41 33.46
N LEU A 63 7.14 -9.58 32.97
CA LEU A 63 7.49 -10.42 31.82
C LEU A 63 8.25 -11.66 32.28
N SER A 64 8.05 -12.77 31.58
CA SER A 64 8.84 -14.00 31.78
C SER A 64 10.33 -13.77 31.50
N GLU A 65 11.21 -14.56 32.14
CA GLU A 65 12.65 -14.46 31.89
C GLU A 65 13.04 -14.82 30.45
N ASP A 66 12.30 -15.73 29.83
CA ASP A 66 12.49 -16.20 28.46
C ASP A 66 11.98 -15.21 27.39
N PHE A 67 11.27 -14.16 27.81
CA PHE A 67 10.68 -13.21 26.88
C PHE A 67 11.75 -12.29 26.30
N ASN A 68 12.08 -12.43 25.01
CA ASN A 68 13.06 -11.59 24.30
C ASN A 68 12.38 -10.46 23.52
N ALA A 69 12.29 -9.28 24.14
CA ALA A 69 11.72 -8.08 23.55
C ALA A 69 12.68 -7.36 22.59
N THR A 70 13.99 -7.49 22.81
CA THR A 70 15.03 -6.72 22.11
C THR A 70 14.96 -6.94 20.61
N GLY A 71 14.92 -8.19 20.13
CA GLY A 71 14.90 -8.47 18.69
C GLY A 71 13.65 -7.94 17.97
N ILE A 72 12.51 -7.82 18.65
CA ILE A 72 11.28 -7.27 18.06
C ILE A 72 11.33 -5.74 18.01
N VAL A 73 11.88 -5.10 19.04
CA VAL A 73 12.06 -3.64 19.06
C VAL A 73 13.12 -3.20 18.05
N ASP A 74 14.22 -3.94 17.90
CA ASP A 74 15.22 -3.67 16.85
C ASP A 74 14.61 -3.77 15.44
N LYS A 75 13.77 -4.80 15.20
CA LYS A 75 13.01 -4.92 13.95
C LYS A 75 12.08 -3.74 13.72
N ALA A 76 11.42 -3.26 14.78
CA ALA A 76 10.56 -2.09 14.69
C ALA A 76 11.34 -0.82 14.32
N ILE A 77 12.51 -0.61 14.94
CA ILE A 77 13.41 0.51 14.63
C ILE A 77 13.87 0.47 13.17
N ASN A 78 14.13 -0.71 12.63
CA ASN A 78 14.59 -0.87 11.25
C ASN A 78 13.51 -0.60 10.18
N ILE A 79 12.23 -0.60 10.53
CA ILE A 79 11.12 -0.29 9.59
C ILE A 79 10.89 1.24 9.51
N MET A 80 11.39 2.01 10.48
CA MET A 80 11.20 3.46 10.55
C MET A 80 12.20 4.23 9.69
N SER A 81 11.75 5.35 9.12
CA SER A 81 12.59 6.26 8.33
C SER A 81 12.24 7.73 8.61
N PRO A 82 13.20 8.56 9.06
CA PRO A 82 14.53 8.19 9.55
C PRO A 82 14.46 7.37 10.85
N LYS A 83 15.59 6.85 11.34
CA LYS A 83 15.63 6.07 12.59
C LYS A 83 15.65 7.02 13.79
N PRO A 84 14.67 6.94 14.71
CA PRO A 84 14.64 7.79 15.90
C PRO A 84 15.70 7.38 16.93
N GLU A 85 16.02 8.29 17.85
CA GLU A 85 16.80 7.97 19.05
C GLU A 85 15.91 7.22 20.05
N VAL A 86 16.23 5.94 20.26
CA VAL A 86 15.48 5.03 21.13
C VAL A 86 16.45 4.31 22.04
N VAL A 87 16.15 4.28 23.33
CA VAL A 87 16.90 3.49 24.30
C VAL A 87 15.97 2.53 25.01
N HIS A 88 16.25 1.23 24.92
CA HIS A 88 15.40 0.19 25.50
C HIS A 88 16.19 -0.81 26.32
N LYS A 89 15.60 -1.25 27.44
CA LYS A 89 16.22 -2.23 28.35
C LYS A 89 15.21 -2.91 29.27
N TYR A 90 15.63 -4.03 29.86
CA TYR A 90 14.92 -4.59 31.01
C TYR A 90 15.22 -3.81 32.29
N ILE A 91 14.22 -3.70 33.15
CA ILE A 91 14.35 -3.19 34.52
C ILE A 91 13.64 -4.13 35.50
N ALA A 92 14.05 -4.10 36.76
CA ALA A 92 13.32 -4.71 37.86
C ALA A 92 12.49 -3.63 38.57
N HIS A 93 11.20 -3.89 38.78
CA HIS A 93 10.28 -3.03 39.52
C HIS A 93 9.37 -3.90 40.40
N ASN A 94 9.40 -3.71 41.72
CA ASN A 94 8.64 -4.51 42.70
C ASN A 94 8.78 -6.03 42.53
N GLY A 95 10.01 -6.50 42.24
CA GLY A 95 10.29 -7.93 42.02
C GLY A 95 9.79 -8.47 40.67
N LYS A 96 9.19 -7.64 39.81
CA LYS A 96 8.75 -7.98 38.47
C LYS A 96 9.74 -7.44 37.43
N ARG A 97 9.97 -8.22 36.38
CA ARG A 97 10.82 -7.82 35.24
C ARG A 97 9.96 -7.08 34.22
N LEU A 98 10.32 -5.86 33.87
CA LEU A 98 9.65 -5.03 32.86
C LEU A 98 10.62 -4.71 31.73
N TYR A 99 10.07 -4.36 30.56
CA TYR A 99 10.87 -3.88 29.44
C TYR A 99 10.45 -2.46 29.09
N VAL A 100 11.39 -1.53 29.18
CA VAL A 100 11.14 -0.09 28.99
C VAL A 100 11.80 0.35 27.69
N ILE A 101 11.04 1.07 26.88
CA ILE A 101 11.49 1.72 25.65
C ILE A 101 11.31 3.23 25.87
N LYS A 102 12.43 3.96 25.99
CA LYS A 102 12.45 5.42 26.01
C LYS A 102 12.65 5.92 24.58
N VAL A 103 11.80 6.84 24.16
CA VAL A 103 11.83 7.46 22.84
C VAL A 103 12.06 8.95 23.03
N ASP A 104 13.13 9.49 22.46
CA ASP A 104 13.37 10.92 22.49
C ASP A 104 12.59 11.62 21.35
N LYS A 105 12.22 12.88 21.57
CA LYS A 105 11.57 13.69 20.52
C LYS A 105 12.56 13.87 19.36
N ALA A 106 12.13 13.52 18.16
CA ALA A 106 12.92 13.70 16.95
C ALA A 106 12.81 15.14 16.44
N ASN A 107 13.88 15.62 15.80
CA ASN A 107 13.89 16.90 15.10
C ASN A 107 13.31 16.79 13.67
N GLU A 108 13.21 15.56 13.16
CA GLU A 108 12.68 15.24 11.84
C GLU A 108 11.47 14.31 11.96
N GLN A 109 10.61 14.31 10.93
CA GLN A 109 9.43 13.45 10.87
C GLN A 109 9.80 11.99 10.65
N ILE A 110 9.52 11.14 11.63
CA ILE A 110 9.71 9.70 11.63
C ILE A 110 8.49 9.01 11.02
N THR A 111 8.66 8.32 9.90
CA THR A 111 7.58 7.59 9.23
C THR A 111 7.69 6.08 9.42
N VAL A 112 6.54 5.40 9.38
CA VAL A 112 6.45 3.93 9.33
C VAL A 112 5.72 3.57 8.04
N ASP A 113 6.36 2.81 7.15
CA ASP A 113 5.80 2.49 5.83
C ASP A 113 5.30 3.77 5.07
N GLY A 114 6.03 4.89 5.21
CA GLY A 114 5.68 6.18 4.58
C GLY A 114 4.55 6.96 5.25
N LYS A 115 3.97 6.46 6.36
CA LYS A 115 2.90 7.14 7.09
C LYS A 115 3.44 7.86 8.34
N LEU A 116 2.99 9.09 8.55
CA LEU A 116 3.32 9.89 9.73
C LEU A 116 2.33 9.56 10.87
N HIS A 117 2.86 9.10 11.99
CA HIS A 117 2.06 8.85 13.20
C HIS A 117 2.39 9.92 14.26
N ILE A 118 1.39 10.41 14.99
CA ILE A 118 1.57 11.36 16.10
C ILE A 118 0.78 10.91 17.33
N ARG A 119 1.21 11.31 18.53
CA ARG A 119 0.43 11.13 19.76
C ARG A 119 -0.63 12.23 19.88
N LYS A 120 -1.84 11.85 20.28
CA LYS A 120 -2.91 12.77 20.68
C LYS A 120 -3.57 12.20 21.93
N GLY A 121 -3.19 12.70 23.09
CA GLY A 121 -3.55 12.07 24.37
C GLY A 121 -2.90 10.69 24.50
N ASP A 122 -3.65 9.69 24.92
CA ASP A 122 -3.20 8.30 25.09
C ASP A 122 -3.16 7.48 23.77
N ARG A 123 -3.47 8.09 22.62
CA ARG A 123 -3.59 7.39 21.33
C ARG A 123 -2.55 7.81 20.31
N SER A 124 -2.14 6.85 19.49
CA SER A 124 -1.35 7.08 18.27
C SER A 124 -2.29 7.18 17.08
N ILE A 125 -2.32 8.34 16.41
CA ILE A 125 -3.14 8.59 15.23
C ILE A 125 -2.25 8.79 13.99
N ILE A 126 -2.77 8.46 12.81
CA ILE A 126 -2.11 8.82 11.55
C ILE A 126 -2.37 10.32 11.34
N GLN A 127 -1.30 11.09 11.20
CA GLN A 127 -1.40 12.44 10.69
C GLN A 127 -1.43 12.33 9.17
N GLU A 128 -2.61 12.54 8.58
CA GLU A 128 -2.68 12.78 7.15
C GLU A 128 -1.77 13.96 6.83
N SER A 129 -0.80 13.71 5.96
CA SER A 129 0.11 14.73 5.52
C SER A 129 -0.72 15.80 4.82
N SER A 130 -1.00 16.91 5.50
CA SER A 130 -1.32 18.16 4.84
C SER A 130 -0.04 18.64 4.17
N GLN A 131 0.35 17.98 3.07
CA GLN A 131 1.23 18.56 2.07
C GLN A 131 0.44 19.69 1.39
N ILE A 132 0.25 20.78 2.12
CA ILE A 132 -0.26 22.04 1.60
C ILE A 132 0.65 23.12 2.16
N GLU A 133 1.91 23.13 1.73
CA GLU A 133 2.69 24.36 1.78
C GLU A 133 3.23 24.68 0.38
N HIS A 134 2.59 25.71 -0.20
CA HIS A 134 2.96 26.45 -1.41
C HIS A 134 3.00 25.67 -2.74
N ARG A 135 1.86 25.06 -3.12
CA ARG A 135 1.64 24.60 -4.50
C ARG A 135 1.31 25.79 -5.40
N ALA A 136 2.25 26.14 -6.28
CA ALA A 136 1.96 26.95 -7.47
C ALA A 136 0.86 26.24 -8.27
N LYS A 137 -0.21 26.97 -8.62
CA LYS A 137 -1.39 26.54 -9.42
C LYS A 137 -1.56 25.01 -9.56
N ARG A 138 -2.32 24.41 -8.65
CA ARG A 138 -2.82 23.02 -8.78
C ARG A 138 -3.39 22.83 -10.17
N PHE A 139 -2.96 21.78 -10.87
CA PHE A 139 -3.62 21.36 -12.11
C PHE A 139 -5.01 20.83 -11.73
N PRO A 140 -6.12 21.52 -12.06
CA PRO A 140 -7.43 21.21 -11.46
C PRO A 140 -7.91 19.78 -11.72
N ARG A 141 -7.46 19.19 -12.84
CA ARG A 141 -7.78 17.81 -13.19
C ARG A 141 -7.21 16.79 -12.20
N LEU A 142 -6.05 17.05 -11.59
CA LEU A 142 -5.48 16.17 -10.54
C LEU A 142 -6.36 16.17 -9.29
N GLU A 143 -6.87 17.34 -8.91
CA GLU A 143 -7.77 17.48 -7.76
C GLU A 143 -9.09 16.76 -8.02
N GLN A 144 -9.70 16.98 -9.19
CA GLN A 144 -10.92 16.26 -9.61
C GLN A 144 -10.74 14.74 -9.64
N PHE A 145 -9.60 14.26 -10.15
CA PHE A 145 -9.34 12.83 -10.18
C PHE A 145 -9.12 12.26 -8.77
N SER A 146 -8.40 12.97 -7.90
CA SER A 146 -8.22 12.58 -6.50
C SER A 146 -9.55 12.54 -5.72
N GLU A 147 -10.45 13.49 -5.97
CA GLU A 147 -11.80 13.50 -5.39
C GLU A 147 -12.62 12.29 -5.87
N LYS A 148 -12.63 12.02 -7.18
CA LYS A 148 -13.27 10.83 -7.76
C LYS A 148 -12.76 9.54 -7.11
N LEU A 149 -11.43 9.39 -6.99
CA LEU A 149 -10.81 8.24 -6.33
C LEU A 149 -11.26 8.08 -4.88
N THR A 150 -11.40 9.18 -4.14
CA THR A 150 -11.87 9.15 -2.75
C THR A 150 -13.34 8.74 -2.65
N GLN A 151 -14.18 9.21 -3.57
CA GLN A 151 -15.60 8.85 -3.61
C GLN A 151 -15.80 7.36 -3.89
N ILE A 152 -15.11 6.81 -4.90
CA ILE A 152 -15.26 5.39 -5.26
C ILE A 152 -14.56 4.44 -4.29
N GLN A 153 -13.68 4.94 -3.42
CA GLN A 153 -13.04 4.13 -2.37
C GLN A 153 -14.01 3.80 -1.23
N ALA A 154 -15.04 4.62 -1.03
CA ALA A 154 -16.09 4.34 -0.05
C ALA A 154 -16.84 3.06 -0.46
N ALA A 155 -16.92 2.09 0.46
CA ALA A 155 -17.51 0.77 0.21
C ALA A 155 -16.84 -0.03 -0.93
N ALA A 156 -15.53 0.12 -1.12
CA ALA A 156 -14.72 -0.68 -2.02
C ALA A 156 -14.27 -2.00 -1.37
N THR A 157 -13.94 -3.00 -2.19
CA THR A 157 -13.16 -4.16 -1.71
C THR A 157 -11.77 -3.77 -1.21
N GLU A 158 -11.09 -4.67 -0.48
CA GLU A 158 -9.70 -4.44 -0.06
C GLU A 158 -8.77 -4.30 -1.28
N ALA A 159 -8.98 -5.10 -2.33
CA ALA A 159 -8.26 -5.03 -3.60
C ALA A 159 -8.38 -3.66 -4.26
N LYS A 160 -9.60 -3.13 -4.42
CA LYS A 160 -9.81 -1.80 -5.02
C LYS A 160 -9.27 -0.69 -4.12
N SER A 161 -9.39 -0.82 -2.80
CA SER A 161 -8.84 0.18 -1.87
C SER A 161 -7.32 0.28 -2.00
N LYS A 162 -6.59 -0.84 -2.04
CA LYS A 162 -5.15 -0.87 -2.32
C LYS A 162 -4.81 -0.27 -3.68
N TYR A 163 -5.61 -0.59 -4.70
CA TYR A 163 -5.43 -0.04 -6.04
C TYR A 163 -5.56 1.50 -6.07
N ILE A 164 -6.57 2.05 -5.37
CA ILE A 164 -6.81 3.49 -5.26
C ILE A 164 -5.69 4.19 -4.49
N ASP A 165 -5.22 3.62 -3.38
CA ASP A 165 -4.12 4.19 -2.57
C ASP A 165 -2.85 4.38 -3.40
N HIS A 166 -2.55 3.42 -4.28
CA HIS A 166 -1.44 3.53 -5.23
C HIS A 166 -1.65 4.68 -6.23
N TYR A 167 -2.84 4.78 -6.82
CA TYR A 167 -3.16 5.86 -7.77
C TYR A 167 -3.09 7.24 -7.12
N LYS A 168 -3.64 7.42 -5.91
CA LYS A 168 -3.51 8.66 -5.13
C LYS A 168 -2.05 9.05 -4.90
N SER A 169 -1.20 8.07 -4.59
CA SER A 169 0.24 8.29 -4.43
C SER A 169 0.89 8.76 -5.73
N VAL A 170 0.53 8.17 -6.88
CA VAL A 170 1.01 8.61 -8.20
C VAL A 170 0.54 10.03 -8.53
N LEU A 171 -0.73 10.38 -8.26
CA LEU A 171 -1.24 11.74 -8.47
C LEU A 171 -0.48 12.77 -7.62
N ASN A 172 -0.14 12.45 -6.37
CA ASN A 172 0.69 13.30 -5.52
C ASN A 172 2.09 13.50 -6.12
N ILE A 173 2.74 12.43 -6.61
CA ILE A 173 4.04 12.53 -7.28
C ILE A 173 3.93 13.44 -8.52
N ILE A 174 2.86 13.31 -9.31
CA ILE A 174 2.65 14.14 -10.50
C ILE A 174 2.54 15.62 -10.12
N ASP A 175 1.75 15.94 -9.09
CA ASP A 175 1.55 17.31 -8.63
C ASP A 175 2.85 17.91 -8.06
N ASP A 176 3.53 17.17 -7.20
CA ASP A 176 4.75 17.60 -6.52
C ASP A 176 5.93 17.80 -7.50
N LEU A 177 5.98 17.03 -8.59
CA LEU A 177 7.03 17.09 -9.61
C LEU A 177 6.60 17.78 -10.91
N SER A 178 5.59 18.65 -10.85
CA SER A 178 5.05 19.42 -11.98
C SER A 178 6.11 20.14 -12.82
N ARG A 179 7.15 20.70 -12.19
CA ARG A 179 8.26 21.40 -12.88
C ARG A 179 9.09 20.52 -13.79
N ILE A 180 9.08 19.20 -13.57
CA ILE A 180 9.84 18.23 -14.36
C ILE A 180 8.87 17.49 -15.31
N LEU A 181 7.68 17.15 -14.83
CA LEU A 181 6.70 16.36 -15.55
C LEU A 181 5.90 17.15 -16.59
N TYR A 182 5.65 18.45 -16.37
CA TYR A 182 4.91 19.33 -17.29
C TYR A 182 5.29 20.81 -17.11
N PRO A 183 6.58 21.18 -17.29
CA PRO A 183 7.08 22.53 -17.00
C PRO A 183 6.36 23.65 -17.77
N SER A 184 5.91 23.37 -19.00
CA SER A 184 5.26 24.35 -19.86
C SER A 184 3.74 24.24 -19.82
N SER A 185 3.20 23.02 -19.96
CA SER A 185 1.76 22.75 -19.94
C SER A 185 1.49 21.25 -19.71
N PRO A 186 0.42 20.86 -18.99
CA PRO A 186 -0.05 19.47 -18.90
C PRO A 186 -0.41 18.84 -20.25
N SER A 187 -0.76 19.66 -21.25
CA SER A 187 -1.10 19.24 -22.62
C SER A 187 0.10 19.13 -23.56
N GLN A 188 1.33 19.33 -23.06
CA GLN A 188 2.55 19.16 -23.84
C GLN A 188 3.45 18.11 -23.19
N PRO A 189 4.05 17.20 -23.98
CA PRO A 189 5.00 16.24 -23.41
C PRO A 189 6.20 16.97 -22.84
N THR A 190 6.73 16.51 -21.71
CA THR A 190 7.94 17.09 -21.14
C THR A 190 9.15 16.82 -22.02
N GLU A 191 9.98 17.85 -22.22
CA GLU A 191 11.28 17.72 -22.86
C GLU A 191 12.42 17.47 -21.87
N ASN A 192 12.14 17.57 -20.56
CA ASN A 192 13.09 17.21 -19.52
C ASN A 192 13.34 15.68 -19.52
N LEU A 193 14.61 15.27 -19.46
CA LEU A 193 15.01 13.86 -19.57
C LEU A 193 14.50 13.02 -18.40
N GLU A 194 14.68 13.52 -17.17
CA GLU A 194 14.19 12.87 -15.95
C GLU A 194 12.66 12.78 -15.95
N GLY A 195 11.98 13.81 -16.46
CA GLY A 195 10.54 13.85 -16.62
C GLY A 195 10.03 12.78 -17.59
N LYS A 196 10.71 12.58 -18.72
CA LYS A 196 10.37 11.51 -19.68
C LYS A 196 10.48 10.14 -19.02
N ILE A 197 11.56 9.89 -18.28
CA ILE A 197 11.77 8.63 -17.54
C ILE A 197 10.68 8.45 -16.48
N LEU A 198 10.40 9.50 -15.71
CA LEU A 198 9.44 9.45 -14.62
C LEU A 198 8.01 9.22 -15.14
N THR A 199 7.57 9.91 -16.19
CA THR A 199 6.26 9.66 -16.82
C THR A 199 6.10 8.20 -17.23
N ARG A 200 7.16 7.57 -17.78
CA ARG A 200 7.15 6.16 -18.15
C ARG A 200 7.02 5.24 -16.94
N ILE A 201 7.78 5.52 -15.88
CA ILE A 201 7.74 4.75 -14.63
C ILE A 201 6.36 4.87 -13.99
N LEU A 202 5.82 6.07 -13.86
CA LEU A 202 4.50 6.32 -13.24
C LEU A 202 3.37 5.63 -14.01
N PHE A 203 3.35 5.75 -15.34
CA PHE A 203 2.36 5.05 -16.16
C PHE A 203 2.49 3.53 -16.03
N SER A 204 3.71 3.00 -16.12
CA SER A 204 3.95 1.55 -16.01
C SER A 204 3.52 1.02 -14.65
N SER A 205 3.82 1.75 -13.57
CA SER A 205 3.43 1.42 -12.20
C SER A 205 1.91 1.32 -12.05
N CYS A 206 1.14 2.29 -12.57
CA CYS A 206 -0.31 2.23 -12.54
C CYS A 206 -0.89 1.08 -13.39
N ALA A 207 -0.32 0.83 -14.57
CA ALA A 207 -0.73 -0.29 -15.41
C ALA A 207 -0.44 -1.65 -14.76
N ASP A 208 0.71 -1.81 -14.09
CA ASP A 208 1.05 -3.01 -13.29
C ASP A 208 0.11 -3.19 -12.11
N ASN A 209 -0.29 -2.08 -11.48
CA ASN A 209 -1.23 -2.08 -10.38
C ASN A 209 -2.63 -2.53 -10.81
N PHE A 210 -3.05 -2.24 -12.05
CA PHE A 210 -4.28 -2.79 -12.63
C PHE A 210 -4.24 -4.33 -12.75
N GLU A 211 -3.12 -4.89 -13.20
CA GLU A 211 -2.94 -6.35 -13.26
C GLU A 211 -2.95 -6.99 -11.87
N SER A 212 -2.35 -6.29 -10.90
CA SER A 212 -2.31 -6.72 -9.50
C SER A 212 -3.73 -6.70 -8.89
N TYR A 213 -4.51 -5.65 -9.14
CA TYR A 213 -5.90 -5.55 -8.71
C TYR A 213 -6.76 -6.73 -9.20
N LEU A 214 -6.69 -7.08 -10.49
CA LEU A 214 -7.48 -8.20 -11.03
C LEU A 214 -7.17 -9.52 -10.31
N SER A 215 -5.92 -9.70 -9.89
CA SER A 215 -5.48 -10.88 -9.17
C SER A 215 -5.92 -10.88 -7.70
N ASP A 216 -5.82 -9.72 -7.04
CA ASP A 216 -6.28 -9.54 -5.66
C ASP A 216 -7.80 -9.71 -5.56
N LEU A 217 -8.56 -9.18 -6.53
CA LEU A 217 -10.00 -9.38 -6.60
C LEU A 217 -10.36 -10.86 -6.81
N LEU A 218 -9.66 -11.56 -7.72
CA LEU A 218 -9.85 -13.01 -7.91
C LEU A 218 -9.62 -13.77 -6.60
N TYR A 219 -8.60 -13.39 -5.85
CA TYR A 219 -8.32 -13.96 -4.55
C TYR A 219 -9.49 -13.76 -3.57
N GLU A 220 -10.02 -12.54 -3.47
CA GLU A 220 -11.18 -12.25 -2.63
C GLU A 220 -12.43 -13.03 -3.04
N ILE A 221 -12.68 -13.17 -4.35
CA ILE A 221 -13.77 -14.01 -4.88
C ILE A 221 -13.59 -15.47 -4.45
N TYR A 222 -12.37 -16.00 -4.49
CA TYR A 222 -12.10 -17.37 -4.07
C TYR A 222 -12.26 -17.57 -2.57
N LEU A 223 -11.94 -16.57 -1.75
CA LEU A 223 -12.20 -16.62 -0.31
C LEU A 223 -13.69 -16.59 0.00
N ALA A 224 -14.45 -15.70 -0.65
CA ALA A 224 -15.89 -15.58 -0.45
C ALA A 224 -16.65 -16.78 -1.01
N ASN A 225 -16.18 -17.35 -2.11
CA ASN A 225 -16.79 -18.51 -2.76
C ASN A 225 -15.74 -19.54 -3.22
N PRO A 226 -15.21 -20.39 -2.32
CA PRO A 226 -14.20 -21.39 -2.66
C PRO A 226 -14.63 -22.40 -3.72
N SER A 227 -15.95 -22.62 -3.88
CA SER A 227 -16.47 -23.53 -4.90
C SER A 227 -16.17 -23.05 -6.33
N SER A 228 -15.97 -21.74 -6.51
CA SER A 228 -15.60 -21.14 -7.79
C SER A 228 -14.20 -21.53 -8.26
N LEU A 229 -13.33 -22.09 -7.40
CA LEU A 229 -12.02 -22.63 -7.78
C LEU A 229 -12.11 -23.92 -8.62
N LYS A 230 -13.25 -24.63 -8.56
CA LYS A 230 -13.41 -25.92 -9.25
C LYS A 230 -13.18 -25.75 -10.75
N SER A 231 -12.19 -26.44 -11.26
CA SER A 231 -11.81 -26.39 -12.68
C SER A 231 -11.17 -27.71 -13.11
N ASN A 232 -11.02 -27.89 -14.42
CA ASN A 232 -10.31 -29.03 -15.00
C ASN A 232 -8.78 -28.85 -14.97
N GLN A 233 -8.28 -27.80 -14.32
CA GLN A 233 -6.87 -27.47 -14.32
C GLN A 233 -6.10 -28.45 -13.41
N GLN A 234 -4.99 -29.00 -13.94
CA GLN A 234 -4.18 -29.98 -13.21
C GLN A 234 -3.35 -29.28 -12.12
N ILE A 235 -3.21 -29.97 -10.98
CA ILE A 235 -2.34 -29.59 -9.88
C ILE A 235 -1.48 -30.78 -9.45
N THR A 236 -0.24 -30.53 -9.07
CA THR A 236 0.66 -31.58 -8.60
C THR A 236 0.41 -31.89 -7.12
N ILE A 237 0.67 -33.13 -6.72
CA ILE A 237 0.58 -33.56 -5.31
C ILE A 237 1.49 -32.70 -4.42
N LYS A 238 2.69 -32.34 -4.91
CA LYS A 238 3.63 -31.48 -4.20
C LYS A 238 3.03 -30.13 -3.80
N GLU A 239 2.23 -29.53 -4.68
CA GLU A 239 1.61 -28.21 -4.44
C GLU A 239 0.45 -28.29 -3.45
N VAL A 240 -0.30 -29.40 -3.46
CA VAL A 240 -1.35 -29.62 -2.46
C VAL A 240 -0.73 -29.85 -1.09
N LEU A 241 0.31 -30.69 -1.00
CA LEU A 241 1.00 -31.00 0.25
C LEU A 241 1.86 -29.86 0.80
N SER A 242 2.14 -28.82 0.01
CA SER A 242 2.85 -27.62 0.49
C SER A 242 1.93 -26.62 1.19
N CYS A 243 0.62 -26.86 1.21
CA CYS A 243 -0.36 -26.02 1.90
C CYS A 243 -0.81 -26.73 3.18
N GLU A 244 -0.82 -26.01 4.30
CA GLU A 244 -1.25 -26.50 5.62
C GLU A 244 -2.75 -26.78 5.66
N ASP A 245 -3.54 -25.98 4.95
CA ASP A 245 -5.00 -26.12 4.90
C ASP A 245 -5.62 -25.63 3.57
N MET A 246 -6.95 -25.70 3.50
CA MET A 246 -7.71 -25.25 2.32
C MET A 246 -7.60 -23.74 2.09
N GLN A 247 -7.43 -22.92 3.13
CA GLN A 247 -7.25 -21.47 2.98
C GLN A 247 -5.89 -21.15 2.39
N GLU A 248 -4.82 -21.77 2.89
CA GLU A 248 -3.48 -21.63 2.33
C GLU A 248 -3.43 -22.16 0.89
N PHE A 249 -4.18 -23.22 0.59
CA PHE A 249 -4.34 -23.70 -0.77
C PHE A 249 -5.01 -22.67 -1.71
N VAL A 250 -6.08 -22.03 -1.24
CA VAL A 250 -6.75 -20.94 -1.98
C VAL A 250 -5.77 -19.79 -2.21
N ILE A 251 -4.99 -19.41 -1.20
CA ILE A 251 -3.95 -18.38 -1.28
C ILE A 251 -2.89 -18.76 -2.32
N TYR A 252 -2.36 -19.98 -2.26
CA TYR A 252 -1.35 -20.49 -3.18
C TYR A 252 -1.87 -20.45 -4.63
N TRP A 253 -3.10 -20.93 -4.85
CA TRP A 253 -3.67 -21.02 -6.18
C TRP A 253 -3.99 -19.65 -6.79
N ALA A 254 -4.53 -18.73 -5.99
CA ALA A 254 -4.77 -17.35 -6.42
C ALA A 254 -3.47 -16.67 -6.85
N LYS A 255 -2.39 -16.81 -6.06
CA LYS A 255 -1.06 -16.31 -6.42
C LYS A 255 -0.48 -16.98 -7.67
N LYS A 256 -0.73 -18.28 -7.90
CA LYS A 256 -0.29 -18.97 -9.11
C LYS A 256 -1.01 -18.45 -10.37
N LYS A 257 -2.29 -18.07 -10.26
CA LYS A 257 -3.02 -17.43 -11.37
C LYS A 257 -2.50 -16.02 -11.69
N LEU A 258 -2.04 -15.27 -10.69
CA LEU A 258 -1.41 -13.93 -10.87
C LEU A 258 -0.22 -13.95 -11.84
N GLY A 259 0.59 -15.01 -11.83
CA GLY A 259 1.76 -15.14 -12.71
C GLY A 259 1.44 -15.25 -14.22
N LYS A 260 0.19 -15.52 -14.60
CA LYS A 260 -0.23 -15.63 -16.01
C LYS A 260 -0.55 -14.28 -16.67
N LEU A 261 -1.09 -13.32 -15.93
CA LEU A 261 -1.43 -12.00 -16.50
C LEU A 261 -0.17 -11.21 -16.88
N GLN A 262 0.84 -11.23 -16.01
CA GLN A 262 2.14 -10.58 -16.25
C GLN A 262 2.90 -11.05 -17.50
N ARG A 263 2.53 -12.21 -18.08
CA ARG A 263 3.17 -12.80 -19.27
C ARG A 263 2.17 -13.00 -20.42
N GLY A 264 0.90 -12.67 -20.23
CA GLY A 264 -0.21 -12.99 -21.12
C GLY A 264 -0.88 -11.75 -21.70
N SER A 265 -2.04 -11.97 -22.30
CA SER A 265 -2.95 -10.91 -22.74
C SER A 265 -4.12 -10.79 -21.77
N VAL A 266 -4.71 -9.60 -21.66
CA VAL A 266 -5.98 -9.37 -20.94
C VAL A 266 -7.06 -10.28 -21.51
N LYS A 267 -7.10 -10.44 -22.84
CA LYS A 267 -8.03 -11.39 -23.49
C LYS A 267 -7.89 -12.81 -22.94
N GLY A 268 -6.65 -13.31 -22.87
CA GLY A 268 -6.34 -14.62 -22.33
C GLY A 268 -6.69 -14.73 -20.85
N PHE A 269 -6.45 -13.67 -20.07
CA PHE A 269 -6.81 -13.64 -18.66
C PHE A 269 -8.32 -13.69 -18.46
N ILE A 270 -9.10 -12.90 -19.20
CA ILE A 270 -10.56 -12.91 -19.09
C ILE A 270 -11.12 -14.27 -19.51
N SER A 271 -10.60 -14.88 -20.59
CA SER A 271 -11.04 -16.22 -21.01
C SER A 271 -10.70 -17.31 -19.99
N ASP A 272 -9.56 -17.19 -19.30
CA ASP A 272 -9.09 -18.17 -18.31
C ASP A 272 -9.81 -18.05 -16.95
N ASN A 273 -10.57 -16.97 -16.72
CA ASN A 273 -11.13 -16.61 -15.42
C ASN A 273 -12.61 -16.26 -15.52
N LYS A 274 -13.47 -17.31 -15.49
CA LYS A 274 -14.93 -17.18 -15.47
C LYS A 274 -15.45 -16.24 -14.38
N GLN A 275 -14.75 -16.19 -13.26
CA GLN A 275 -15.08 -15.34 -12.13
C GLN A 275 -15.14 -13.86 -12.52
N ILE A 276 -14.24 -13.44 -13.43
CA ILE A 276 -14.18 -12.08 -13.97
C ILE A 276 -15.02 -11.96 -15.26
N SER A 277 -14.92 -12.93 -16.19
CA SER A 277 -15.68 -12.83 -17.45
C SER A 277 -17.18 -12.80 -17.22
N ASP A 278 -17.70 -13.58 -16.26
CA ASP A 278 -19.13 -13.66 -15.98
C ASP A 278 -19.66 -12.42 -15.24
N LEU A 279 -18.80 -11.43 -14.93
CA LEU A 279 -19.24 -10.09 -14.50
C LEU A 279 -19.76 -9.27 -15.68
N ASN A 280 -19.40 -9.64 -16.93
CA ASN A 280 -19.80 -8.98 -18.17
C ASN A 280 -19.46 -7.48 -18.23
N ILE A 281 -18.40 -7.04 -17.53
CA ILE A 281 -17.94 -5.65 -17.54
C ILE A 281 -16.95 -5.37 -18.67
N ILE A 282 -16.01 -6.29 -18.93
CA ILE A 282 -14.96 -6.11 -19.96
C ILE A 282 -15.40 -6.80 -21.27
N ASN A 283 -16.14 -6.10 -22.11
CA ASN A 283 -16.50 -6.54 -23.46
C ASN A 283 -15.29 -6.47 -24.41
N GLU A 284 -15.47 -6.88 -25.68
CA GLU A 284 -14.39 -6.90 -26.67
C GLU A 284 -13.74 -5.53 -26.91
N GLU A 285 -14.52 -4.44 -26.87
CA GLU A 285 -14.02 -3.07 -27.00
C GLU A 285 -13.13 -2.71 -25.81
N GLN A 286 -13.58 -2.95 -24.57
CA GLN A 286 -12.74 -2.68 -23.41
C GLN A 286 -11.49 -3.57 -23.37
N GLN A 287 -11.59 -4.84 -23.79
CA GLN A 287 -10.41 -5.69 -23.91
C GLN A 287 -9.39 -5.11 -24.88
N ASN A 288 -9.82 -4.56 -26.03
CA ASN A 288 -8.93 -3.95 -27.01
C ASN A 288 -8.27 -2.67 -26.47
N GLU A 289 -9.02 -1.83 -25.76
CA GLU A 289 -8.48 -0.59 -25.19
C GLU A 289 -7.52 -0.86 -24.03
N ILE A 290 -7.82 -1.80 -23.13
CA ILE A 290 -6.87 -2.20 -22.07
C ILE A 290 -5.59 -2.78 -22.70
N GLU A 291 -5.71 -3.59 -23.75
CA GLU A 291 -4.53 -4.12 -24.45
C GLU A 291 -3.64 -3.03 -25.06
N LYS A 292 -4.24 -2.02 -25.68
CA LYS A 292 -3.53 -0.83 -26.16
C LYS A 292 -2.74 -0.16 -25.03
N LEU A 293 -3.35 0.02 -23.85
CA LEU A 293 -2.66 0.59 -22.67
C LEU A 293 -1.51 -0.30 -22.19
N LEU A 294 -1.69 -1.63 -22.17
CA LEU A 294 -0.63 -2.56 -21.81
C LEU A 294 0.52 -2.58 -22.84
N GLN A 295 0.25 -2.30 -24.12
CA GLN A 295 1.33 -2.11 -25.10
C GLN A 295 2.13 -0.84 -24.83
N ILE A 296 1.50 0.27 -24.39
CA ILE A 296 2.24 1.45 -23.93
C ILE A 296 3.14 1.09 -22.74
N ARG A 297 2.60 0.37 -21.76
CA ARG A 297 3.37 -0.13 -20.61
C ARG A 297 4.54 -1.02 -21.06
N HIS A 298 4.32 -1.90 -22.04
CA HIS A 298 5.39 -2.74 -22.60
C HIS A 298 6.51 -1.89 -23.20
N LEU A 299 6.19 -0.88 -24.00
CA LEU A 299 7.19 0.03 -24.55
C LEU A 299 7.97 0.75 -23.44
N TYR A 300 7.28 1.22 -22.41
CA TYR A 300 7.88 1.99 -21.32
C TYR A 300 8.77 1.15 -20.42
N ALA A 301 8.35 -0.07 -20.08
CA ALA A 301 9.11 -0.96 -19.22
C ALA A 301 10.27 -1.68 -19.94
N HIS A 302 10.13 -1.99 -21.24
CA HIS A 302 11.07 -2.90 -21.92
C HIS A 302 11.75 -2.32 -23.16
N LYS A 303 11.23 -1.22 -23.72
CA LYS A 303 11.76 -0.61 -24.96
C LYS A 303 12.20 0.84 -24.76
N ASN A 304 12.27 1.33 -23.53
CA ASN A 304 12.59 2.75 -23.23
C ASN A 304 11.69 3.75 -24.00
N GLY A 305 10.43 3.37 -24.23
CA GLY A 305 9.47 4.18 -25.00
C GLY A 305 9.71 4.22 -26.51
N ARG A 306 10.53 3.32 -27.06
CA ARG A 306 10.75 3.20 -28.50
C ARG A 306 9.74 2.26 -29.13
N VAL A 307 9.01 2.75 -30.13
CA VAL A 307 7.98 1.99 -30.86
C VAL A 307 8.61 0.80 -31.59
N ASP A 308 8.02 -0.38 -31.42
CA ASP A 308 8.39 -1.62 -32.11
C ASP A 308 7.25 -2.11 -33.03
N GLU A 309 7.54 -3.13 -33.85
CA GLU A 309 6.58 -3.68 -34.81
C GLU A 309 5.31 -4.23 -34.14
N LYS A 310 5.44 -4.73 -32.90
CA LYS A 310 4.30 -5.25 -32.15
C LYS A 310 3.36 -4.12 -31.74
N PHE A 311 3.89 -2.99 -31.25
CA PHE A 311 3.09 -1.83 -30.88
C PHE A 311 2.28 -1.28 -32.07
N LEU A 312 2.86 -1.26 -33.26
CA LEU A 312 2.18 -0.79 -34.49
C LEU A 312 0.95 -1.62 -34.87
N GLN A 313 0.83 -2.87 -34.41
CA GLN A 313 -0.37 -3.68 -34.60
C GLN A 313 -1.58 -3.12 -33.84
N TYR A 314 -1.34 -2.37 -32.76
CA TYR A 314 -2.37 -1.78 -31.91
C TYR A 314 -2.61 -0.30 -32.22
N TYR A 315 -1.64 0.36 -32.85
CA TYR A 315 -1.68 1.77 -33.25
C TYR A 315 -1.30 1.94 -34.74
N PRO A 316 -2.10 1.39 -35.67
CA PRO A 316 -1.73 1.32 -37.09
C PRO A 316 -1.73 2.71 -37.74
N GLY A 317 -0.59 3.08 -38.33
CA GLY A 317 -0.43 4.34 -39.05
C GLY A 317 -0.27 5.58 -38.16
N GLU A 318 -0.20 5.42 -36.84
CA GLU A 318 -0.02 6.52 -35.90
C GLU A 318 1.46 6.83 -35.61
N PHE A 319 2.34 5.83 -35.70
CA PHE A 319 3.76 5.95 -35.36
C PHE A 319 4.68 5.26 -36.36
N ALA A 320 5.95 5.65 -36.38
CA ALA A 320 7.01 4.95 -37.09
C ALA A 320 7.83 4.03 -36.17
N VAL A 321 8.44 2.99 -36.73
CA VAL A 321 9.36 2.11 -35.99
C VAL A 321 10.53 2.93 -35.44
N ASN A 322 10.92 2.68 -34.17
CA ASN A 322 11.92 3.42 -33.39
C ASN A 322 11.57 4.87 -33.02
N GLU A 323 10.39 5.35 -33.39
CA GLU A 323 9.87 6.63 -32.89
C GLU A 323 9.76 6.60 -31.36
N GLU A 324 10.00 7.74 -30.72
CA GLU A 324 9.80 7.88 -29.28
C GLU A 324 8.33 8.13 -28.99
N HIS A 325 7.65 7.17 -28.38
CA HIS A 325 6.31 7.37 -27.84
C HIS A 325 6.40 8.24 -26.58
N LYS A 326 5.60 9.32 -26.54
CA LYS A 326 5.52 10.27 -25.43
C LYS A 326 4.06 10.48 -25.04
N LEU A 327 3.80 10.57 -23.74
CA LEU A 327 2.50 11.01 -23.22
C LEU A 327 2.64 12.41 -22.62
N THR A 328 1.64 13.23 -22.88
CA THR A 328 1.30 14.39 -22.06
C THR A 328 0.75 13.93 -20.71
N ILE A 329 0.73 14.81 -19.71
CA ILE A 329 0.09 14.50 -18.43
C ILE A 329 -1.42 14.39 -18.59
N GLU A 330 -2.04 15.18 -19.47
CA GLU A 330 -3.46 15.02 -19.78
C GLU A 330 -3.82 13.66 -20.37
N GLU A 331 -3.05 13.16 -21.33
CA GLU A 331 -3.27 11.82 -21.90
C GLU A 331 -3.00 10.73 -20.88
N LEU A 332 -1.96 10.88 -20.06
CA LEU A 332 -1.68 9.96 -18.97
C LEU A 332 -2.89 9.88 -18.03
N LEU A 333 -3.40 11.00 -17.53
CA LEU A 333 -4.55 11.03 -16.63
C LEU A 333 -5.80 10.43 -17.29
N THR A 334 -6.07 10.73 -18.57
CA THR A 334 -7.20 10.13 -19.31
C THR A 334 -7.10 8.61 -19.33
N LYS A 335 -5.91 8.06 -19.60
CA LYS A 335 -5.69 6.61 -19.64
C LYS A 335 -5.78 5.97 -18.27
N LEU A 336 -5.30 6.66 -17.23
CA LEU A 336 -5.42 6.20 -15.84
C LEU A 336 -6.88 6.21 -15.36
N GLU A 337 -7.63 7.27 -15.65
CA GLU A 337 -9.06 7.39 -15.34
C GLU A 337 -9.85 6.25 -16.00
N TYR A 338 -9.54 5.93 -17.26
CA TYR A 338 -10.17 4.80 -17.95
C TYR A 338 -9.98 3.46 -17.21
N LEU A 339 -8.76 3.16 -16.76
CA LEU A 339 -8.50 1.94 -15.97
C LEU A 339 -9.25 1.97 -14.63
N VAL A 340 -9.31 3.12 -13.96
CA VAL A 340 -10.07 3.30 -12.72
C VAL A 340 -11.56 3.03 -12.94
N ASP A 341 -12.14 3.51 -14.03
CA ASP A 341 -13.57 3.31 -14.33
C ASP A 341 -13.90 1.84 -14.63
N VAL A 342 -12.99 1.13 -15.31
CA VAL A 342 -13.11 -0.32 -15.49
C VAL A 342 -13.01 -1.05 -14.15
N VAL A 343 -12.04 -0.68 -13.31
CA VAL A 343 -11.86 -1.27 -11.97
C VAL A 343 -13.08 -1.07 -11.09
N ASP A 344 -13.62 0.15 -11.05
CA ASP A 344 -14.81 0.49 -10.26
C ASP A 344 -16.03 -0.36 -10.67
N GLN A 345 -16.28 -0.48 -11.97
CA GLN A 345 -17.38 -1.32 -12.48
C GLN A 345 -17.19 -2.81 -12.17
N ILE A 346 -15.97 -3.32 -12.31
CA ILE A 346 -15.64 -4.72 -11.96
C ILE A 346 -15.88 -4.95 -10.46
N ASP A 347 -15.42 -4.03 -9.63
CA ASP A 347 -15.51 -4.12 -8.17
C ASP A 347 -16.97 -4.19 -7.71
N GLN A 348 -17.80 -3.25 -8.17
CA GLN A 348 -19.23 -3.20 -7.83
C GLN A 348 -19.98 -4.45 -8.33
N ALA A 349 -19.66 -4.93 -9.52
CA ALA A 349 -20.23 -6.16 -10.06
C ALA A 349 -19.81 -7.39 -9.24
N ALA A 350 -18.54 -7.45 -8.82
CA ALA A 350 -18.01 -8.54 -8.01
C ALA A 350 -18.60 -8.55 -6.59
N ILE A 351 -18.71 -7.40 -5.94
CA ILE A 351 -19.39 -7.23 -4.64
C ILE A 351 -20.82 -7.74 -4.75
N SER A 352 -21.57 -7.28 -5.76
CA SER A 352 -22.98 -7.66 -5.94
C SER A 352 -23.16 -9.15 -6.24
N LYS A 353 -22.27 -9.74 -7.04
CA LYS A 353 -22.40 -11.13 -7.48
C LYS A 353 -21.89 -12.15 -6.48
N TYR A 354 -20.80 -11.84 -5.78
CA TYR A 354 -20.11 -12.77 -4.89
C TYR A 354 -20.25 -12.40 -3.41
N SER A 355 -21.00 -11.35 -3.10
CA SER A 355 -21.21 -10.85 -1.72
C SER A 355 -19.89 -10.58 -1.00
N LEU A 356 -18.96 -9.90 -1.69
CA LEU A 356 -17.64 -9.58 -1.13
C LEU A 356 -17.76 -8.57 0.01
N ALA A 357 -16.85 -8.66 0.98
CA ALA A 357 -16.76 -7.70 2.06
C ALA A 357 -16.23 -6.35 1.54
N THR A 358 -16.77 -5.26 2.05
CA THR A 358 -16.32 -3.90 1.76
C THR A 358 -15.59 -3.32 2.95
N MET A 359 -14.63 -2.42 2.68
CA MET A 359 -13.97 -1.64 3.73
C MET A 359 -14.90 -0.47 4.11
N ASP A 360 -15.34 -0.44 5.37
CA ASP A 360 -16.12 0.66 5.96
C ASP A 360 -15.25 1.87 6.34
#